data_AF-A0A1V9FQQ3-F1
#
_entry.id   AF-A0A1V9FQQ3-F1
#
_cell.length_a   1.000
_cell.length_b   1.000
_cell.length_c   1.000
_cell.angle_alpha   90.00
_cell.angle_beta   90.00
_cell.angle_gamma   90.00
#
_symmetry.space_group_name_H-M   'P 1'
#
loop_
_entity.id
_entity.type
_entity.pdbx_description
1 polymer ?
#
loop_
_entity_poly.entity_id
_entity_poly.type
_entity_poly.pdbx_seq_one_letter_code
_entity_poly.pdbx_strand_id
1 'polypeptide(L)'
;MVVFASCAASNQVQKSCWTVKEVQQYYNDSAKANTNCVLYRGTDSQSHHFLSQFIDKWVFLTIKKDELALPEEKPYKVDSTVKLGYYYVDPNNHFVKIRDFN
;
A
#
# COMPACT_ATOMS: atom_id res chain seq x y z
N MET A 1 31.65 -19.21 27.74
CA MET A 1 31.30 -17.93 27.10
C MET A 1 30.44 -18.28 25.90
N VAL A 2 29.13 -18.08 26.02
CA VAL A 2 28.14 -18.59 25.06
C VAL A 2 27.99 -17.55 23.95
N VAL A 3 28.51 -17.88 22.77
CA VAL A 3 28.28 -17.08 21.56
C VAL A 3 26.85 -17.39 21.12
N PHE A 4 25.91 -16.53 21.49
CA PHE A 4 24.58 -16.56 20.92
C PHE A 4 24.70 -16.19 19.44
N ALA A 5 24.76 -17.21 18.59
CA ALA A 5 24.47 -17.08 17.17
C ALA A 5 22.99 -16.68 17.07
N SER A 6 22.73 -15.39 17.03
CA SER A 6 21.45 -14.86 16.61
C SER A 6 21.25 -15.28 15.16
N CYS A 7 20.38 -16.26 14.95
CA CYS A 7 19.78 -16.48 13.65
C CYS A 7 19.16 -15.16 13.22
N ALA A 8 19.81 -14.45 12.31
CA ALA A 8 19.20 -13.39 11.54
C ALA A 8 18.14 -14.07 10.67
N ALA A 9 16.95 -14.31 11.24
CA ALA A 9 15.76 -14.44 10.44
C ALA A 9 15.76 -13.18 9.55
N SER A 10 15.94 -13.38 8.25
CA SER A 10 15.77 -12.35 7.24
C SER A 10 14.29 -11.97 7.22
N ASN A 11 13.84 -11.31 8.27
CA ASN A 11 12.69 -10.45 8.23
C ASN A 11 13.08 -9.38 7.21
N GLN A 12 12.74 -9.62 5.95
CA GLN A 12 12.65 -8.56 4.96
C GLN A 12 11.78 -7.50 5.63
N VAL A 13 12.42 -6.44 6.13
CA VAL A 13 11.74 -5.30 6.72
C VAL A 13 10.82 -4.81 5.61
N GLN A 14 9.53 -5.12 5.72
CA GLN A 14 8.53 -4.66 4.77
C GLN A 14 8.68 -3.15 4.71
N LYS A 15 9.15 -2.65 3.56
CA LYS A 15 9.39 -1.23 3.38
C LYS A 15 8.08 -0.52 3.66
N SER A 16 8.03 0.29 4.72
CA SER A 16 6.79 0.94 5.12
C SER A 16 6.49 2.14 4.23
N CYS A 17 7.53 2.86 3.79
CA CYS A 17 7.44 4.06 2.96
C CYS A 17 7.83 3.76 1.50
N TRP A 18 6.93 4.05 0.58
CA TRP A 18 7.06 3.87 -0.85
C TRP A 18 6.95 5.20 -1.56
N THR A 19 7.71 5.36 -2.64
CA THR A 19 7.50 6.47 -3.58
C THR A 19 6.45 6.10 -4.63
N VAL A 20 5.86 7.09 -5.27
CA VAL A 20 4.93 6.90 -6.40
C VAL A 20 5.52 5.97 -7.47
N LYS A 21 6.78 6.19 -7.85
CA LYS A 21 7.47 5.38 -8.88
C LYS A 21 7.64 3.93 -8.45
N GLU A 22 7.95 3.69 -7.18
CA GLU A 22 8.10 2.33 -6.66
C GLU A 22 6.76 1.59 -6.64
N VAL A 23 5.68 2.27 -6.28
CA VAL A 23 4.33 1.67 -6.33
C VAL A 23 3.92 1.38 -7.77
N GLN A 24 4.22 2.26 -8.72
CA GLN A 24 3.99 2.02 -10.15
C GLN A 24 4.79 0.82 -10.66
N GLN A 25 6.07 0.74 -10.33
CA GLN A 25 6.91 -0.39 -10.74
C GLN A 25 6.38 -1.69 -10.14
N TYR A 26 6.09 -1.69 -8.83
CA TYR A 26 5.48 -2.83 -8.16
C TYR A 26 4.16 -3.25 -8.82
N TYR A 27 3.28 -2.27 -9.12
CA TYR A 27 2.02 -2.51 -9.78
C TYR A 27 2.20 -3.12 -11.18
N ASN A 28 3.17 -2.65 -11.97
CA ASN A 28 3.43 -3.18 -13.31
C ASN A 28 4.06 -4.58 -13.30
N ASP A 29 4.99 -4.83 -12.38
CA ASP A 29 5.60 -6.15 -12.22
C ASP A 29 4.55 -7.19 -11.79
N SER A 30 3.62 -6.76 -10.95
CA SER A 30 2.56 -7.59 -10.40
C SER A 30 1.33 -7.68 -11.32
N ALA A 31 1.05 -6.70 -12.18
CA ALA A 31 -0.03 -6.72 -13.17
C ALA A 31 0.09 -7.88 -14.17
N LYS A 32 1.31 -8.36 -14.43
CA LYS A 32 1.55 -9.60 -15.20
C LYS A 32 0.87 -10.83 -14.60
N ALA A 33 0.59 -10.80 -13.29
CA ALA A 33 -0.13 -11.84 -12.56
C ALA A 33 -1.65 -11.58 -12.45
N ASN A 34 -2.20 -10.59 -13.18
CA ASN A 34 -3.64 -10.31 -13.31
C ASN A 34 -4.42 -10.07 -12.00
N THR A 35 -3.71 -9.70 -10.92
CA THR A 35 -4.26 -9.74 -9.55
C THR A 35 -4.21 -8.42 -8.79
N ASN A 36 -3.61 -7.36 -9.35
CA ASN A 36 -3.26 -6.20 -8.54
C ASN A 36 -4.26 -5.07 -8.74
N CYS A 37 -5.01 -4.80 -7.68
CA CYS A 37 -5.74 -3.56 -7.47
C CYS A 37 -5.15 -2.90 -6.23
N VAL A 38 -4.83 -1.61 -6.31
CA VAL A 38 -4.36 -0.87 -5.14
C VAL A 38 -5.59 -0.25 -4.46
N LEU A 39 -5.87 -0.68 -3.23
CA LEU A 39 -6.97 -0.20 -2.42
C LEU A 39 -6.51 0.97 -1.56
N TYR A 40 -7.09 2.15 -1.78
CA TYR A 40 -6.86 3.31 -0.93
C TYR A 40 -7.60 3.16 0.41
N ARG A 41 -6.86 3.31 1.52
CA ARG A 41 -7.37 3.14 2.88
C ARG A 41 -7.58 4.44 3.63
N GLY A 42 -7.08 5.55 3.09
CA GLY A 42 -7.20 6.86 3.70
C GLY A 42 -5.86 7.56 3.84
N THR A 43 -5.92 8.77 4.38
CA THR A 43 -4.78 9.66 4.59
C THR A 43 -4.71 10.04 6.05
N ASP A 44 -3.50 10.08 6.59
CA ASP A 44 -3.21 10.70 7.89
C ASP A 44 -2.50 12.05 7.69
N SER A 45 -1.93 12.61 8.77
CA SER A 45 -1.24 13.90 8.71
C SER A 45 0.02 13.92 7.83
N GLN A 46 0.62 12.76 7.54
CA GLN A 46 1.93 12.65 6.87
C GLN A 46 1.88 11.86 5.56
N SER A 47 0.95 10.92 5.42
CA SER A 47 0.97 9.92 4.36
C SER A 47 -0.42 9.45 3.91
N HIS A 48 -0.46 9.04 2.65
CA HIS A 48 -1.52 8.25 2.05
C HIS A 48 -1.26 6.76 2.27
N HIS A 49 -2.28 6.05 2.75
CA HIS A 49 -2.24 4.62 3.03
C HIS A 49 -2.99 3.84 1.97
N PHE A 50 -2.34 2.81 1.45
CA PHE A 50 -2.89 1.89 0.47
C PHE A 50 -2.61 0.44 0.85
N LEU A 51 -3.33 -0.45 0.20
CA LEU A 51 -3.25 -1.88 0.39
C LEU A 51 -3.35 -2.56 -0.97
N SER A 52 -2.36 -3.37 -1.31
CA SER A 52 -2.40 -4.23 -2.49
C SER A 52 -2.47 -5.68 -2.05
N GLN A 53 -3.27 -6.49 -2.76
CA GLN A 53 -3.28 -7.93 -2.59
C GLN A 53 -2.50 -8.55 -3.75
N PHE A 54 -1.43 -9.28 -3.43
CA PHE A 54 -0.71 -10.07 -4.41
C PHE A 54 -0.86 -11.55 -4.07
N ILE A 55 -1.67 -12.26 -4.87
CA ILE A 55 -2.02 -13.67 -4.65
C ILE A 55 -2.56 -13.85 -3.22
N ASP A 56 -1.72 -14.35 -2.30
CA ASP A 56 -2.06 -14.65 -0.90
C ASP A 56 -1.42 -13.69 0.11
N LYS A 57 -0.69 -12.66 -0.35
CA LYS A 57 0.00 -11.71 0.52
C LYS A 57 -0.57 -10.30 0.38
N TRP A 58 -0.91 -9.73 1.53
CA TRP A 58 -1.24 -8.31 1.65
C TRP A 58 0.03 -7.48 1.76
N VAL A 59 0.11 -6.43 0.95
CA VAL A 59 1.20 -5.47 0.95
C VAL A 59 0.64 -4.10 1.32
N PHE A 60 1.10 -3.55 2.44
CA PHE A 60 0.78 -2.20 2.85
C PHE A 60 1.72 -1.23 2.15
N LEU A 61 1.15 -0.28 1.43
CA LEU A 61 1.90 0.72 0.69
C LEU A 61 1.58 2.08 1.33
N THR A 62 2.60 2.79 1.79
CA THR A 62 2.43 4.13 2.37
C THR A 62 3.21 5.12 1.53
N ILE A 63 2.54 6.13 0.99
CA ILE A 63 3.17 7.19 0.18
C ILE A 63 3.06 8.50 0.95
N LYS A 64 4.14 9.29 0.98
CA LYS A 64 4.11 10.59 1.65
C LYS A 64 3.09 11.51 0.99
N LYS A 65 2.39 12.31 1.79
CA LYS A 65 1.40 13.27 1.31
C LYS A 65 2.00 14.30 0.35
N ASP A 66 3.25 14.70 0.59
CA ASP A 66 3.95 15.66 -0.26
C ASP A 66 4.33 15.09 -1.64
N GLU A 67 4.36 13.76 -1.80
CA GLU A 67 4.72 13.10 -3.06
C GLU A 67 3.52 12.82 -3.97
N LEU A 68 2.31 12.81 -3.42
CA LEU A 68 1.10 12.44 -4.14
C LEU A 68 -0.06 13.30 -3.65
N ALA A 69 -0.67 14.08 -4.54
CA ALA A 69 -1.91 14.77 -4.25
C ALA A 69 -3.11 13.92 -4.72
N LEU A 70 -4.01 13.55 -3.81
CA LEU A 70 -5.25 12.86 -4.15
C LEU A 70 -6.44 13.82 -4.15
N PRO A 71 -7.35 13.75 -5.15
CA PRO A 71 -8.51 14.62 -5.20
C PRO A 71 -9.57 14.31 -4.12
N GLU A 72 -9.69 13.05 -3.71
CA GLU A 72 -10.64 12.60 -2.68
C GLU A 72 -9.92 12.08 -1.43
N GLU A 73 -9.48 12.98 -0.55
CA GLU A 73 -8.87 12.58 0.71
C GLU A 73 -9.93 12.16 1.75
N LYS A 74 -9.97 10.86 2.06
CA LYS A 74 -10.68 10.34 3.23
C LYS A 74 -9.72 10.09 4.41
N PRO A 75 -10.17 10.31 5.66
CA PRO A 75 -9.33 10.09 6.83
C PRO A 75 -8.96 8.60 6.95
N TYR A 76 -7.69 8.31 7.27
CA TYR A 76 -7.29 6.95 7.61
C TYR A 76 -7.91 6.56 8.94
N LYS A 77 -8.85 5.60 8.92
CA LYS A 77 -9.51 5.07 10.12
C LYS A 77 -9.10 3.61 10.28
N VAL A 78 -8.47 3.29 11.41
CA VAL A 78 -8.10 1.92 11.79
C VAL A 78 -9.19 1.26 12.64
N ASP A 79 -10.34 1.91 12.81
CA ASP A 79 -11.45 1.36 13.60
C ASP A 79 -12.05 0.13 12.91
N SER A 80 -11.76 -1.03 13.50
CA SER A 80 -11.87 -2.41 12.99
C SER A 80 -13.26 -2.94 12.66
N THR A 81 -14.26 -2.14 12.30
CA THR A 81 -15.63 -2.68 12.19
C THR A 81 -16.05 -3.22 10.82
N VAL A 82 -15.73 -2.63 9.65
CA VAL A 82 -16.25 -3.23 8.39
C VAL A 82 -15.42 -2.98 7.10
N LYS A 83 -14.49 -2.01 7.02
CA LYS A 83 -13.93 -1.62 5.71
C LYS A 83 -12.40 -1.77 5.62
N LEU A 84 -11.95 -2.62 4.70
CA LEU A 84 -10.53 -2.75 4.35
C LEU A 84 -9.98 -1.47 3.71
N GLY A 85 -10.82 -0.68 3.03
CA GLY A 85 -10.47 0.61 2.45
C GLY A 85 -11.70 1.35 1.89
N TYR A 86 -11.46 2.37 1.08
CA TYR A 86 -12.48 3.25 0.52
C TYR A 86 -12.75 3.01 -0.97
N TYR A 87 -11.71 2.97 -1.80
CA TYR A 87 -11.83 2.81 -3.25
C TYR A 87 -10.53 2.28 -3.83
N TYR A 88 -10.63 1.63 -4.99
CA TYR A 88 -9.47 1.20 -5.75
C TYR A 88 -8.92 2.33 -6.62
N VAL A 89 -7.60 2.39 -6.74
CA VAL A 89 -6.87 3.37 -7.53
C VAL A 89 -6.00 2.72 -8.60
N ASP A 90 -5.73 3.46 -9.67
CA ASP A 90 -4.77 3.08 -10.71
C ASP A 90 -3.44 3.82 -10.50
N PRO A 91 -2.38 3.15 -10.00
CA PRO A 91 -1.08 3.78 -9.80
C PRO A 91 -0.45 4.33 -11.10
N ASN A 92 -0.73 3.70 -12.25
CA ASN A 92 -0.16 4.14 -13.53
C ASN A 92 -0.84 5.41 -14.05
N ASN A 93 -2.07 5.68 -13.64
CA ASN A 93 -2.82 6.86 -14.04
C ASN A 93 -3.01 7.82 -12.84
N HIS A 94 -1.89 8.24 -12.24
CA HIS A 94 -1.86 9.23 -11.14
C HIS A 94 -2.72 8.87 -9.92
N PHE A 95 -2.84 7.58 -9.60
CA PHE A 95 -3.69 7.11 -8.49
C PHE A 95 -5.15 7.53 -8.62
N VAL A 96 -5.64 7.69 -9.87
CA VAL A 96 -7.05 8.00 -10.11
C VAL A 96 -7.94 6.89 -9.56
N LYS A 97 -9.06 7.28 -8.98
CA LYS A 97 -10.09 6.36 -8.51
C LYS A 97 -10.65 5.57 -9.70
N ILE A 98 -10.66 4.24 -9.59
CA ILE A 98 -11.24 3.33 -10.59
C ILE A 98 -12.68 2.98 -10.18
N ARG A 99 -12.86 2.51 -8.94
CA ARG A 99 -14.16 2.06 -8.41
C ARG A 99 -14.16 2.10 -6.88
N ASP A 100 -15.33 2.26 -6.26
CA ASP A 100 -15.46 2.19 -4.80
C ASP A 100 -15.24 0.77 -4.26
N PHE A 101 -14.74 0.69 -3.02
CA PHE A 101 -14.62 -0.55 -2.26
C PHE A 101 -15.95 -0.79 -1.54
N ASN A 102 -16.65 -1.84 -1.97
CA ASN A 102 -18.01 -2.15 -1.54
C ASN A 102 -18.04 -2.72 -0.11
#